data_AF-A0A9J7LR52-F1
#
_entry.id   AF-A0A9J7LR52-F1
#
_cell.length_a   1.000
_cell.length_b   1.000
_cell.length_c   1.000
_cell.angle_alpha   90.00
_cell.angle_beta   90.00
_cell.angle_gamma   90.00
#
_symmetry.space_group_name_H-M   'P 1'
#
loop_
_entity.id
_entity.type
_entity.pdbx_description
1 polymer ?
#
loop_
_entity_poly.entity_id
_entity_poly.type
_entity_poly.pdbx_seq_one_letter_code
_entity_poly.pdbx_strand_id
1 'polypeptide(L)'
;MLFLSIFVALLSTAASQSCQNTSPLCGASPGWPLLSMCFDHDYVFASCPEFCGQCTCATDPRGPCYNGGTRGGNPANYNERTCDCNCVGAWTGDLCQYCGLTCVHGTLDSSTCTCSCAPGWDGPTCSDVCADSSTLCGANPGWPTVASCSVDYVAESCHLFCGVCSGGSGVVVTQPTTTTKTTTTPPPCDWQIVFEIRPGVGDWAVDAWGSEHTHTGHFKSPLVDMWDTLGVKRVKVSLFQGAEVRELIFNGVNSDKFSWFSKDRLLTSPWADLPTEPNNFFSIDGETNPDARRTWFISRNYGGCPNDAGWLVVVETGPQGSCEWERVPAGPGVLYSRKSTYVNWTSGGADIGVADRMVISIDTCSP
;
A
#
# COMPACT_ATOMS: atom_id res chain seq x y z
N MET A 1 -20.84 53.16 55.06
CA MET A 1 -19.54 53.07 54.37
C MET A 1 -19.34 51.60 54.03
N LEU A 2 -19.93 51.03 52.98
CA LEU A 2 -19.64 51.20 51.55
C LEU A 2 -18.13 51.17 51.24
N PHE A 3 -17.58 49.98 51.03
CA PHE A 3 -16.47 49.77 50.10
C PHE A 3 -16.79 48.54 49.25
N LEU A 4 -17.15 48.83 48.01
CA LEU A 4 -17.42 47.89 46.93
C LEU A 4 -16.08 47.61 46.25
N SER A 5 -15.46 46.46 46.49
CA SER A 5 -14.25 46.05 45.78
C SER A 5 -14.64 45.23 44.55
N ILE A 6 -14.67 45.90 43.40
CA ILE A 6 -14.85 45.27 42.09
C ILE A 6 -13.54 44.57 41.73
N PHE A 7 -13.52 43.24 41.81
CA PHE A 7 -12.53 42.43 41.10
C PHE A 7 -13.07 42.15 39.70
N VAL A 8 -12.57 42.89 38.70
CA VAL A 8 -12.75 42.53 37.29
C VAL A 8 -11.91 41.29 37.03
N ALA A 9 -12.55 40.12 37.03
CA ALA A 9 -11.96 38.94 36.44
C ALA A 9 -11.89 39.17 34.93
N LEU A 10 -10.72 39.57 34.43
CA LEU A 10 -10.34 39.39 33.04
C LEU A 10 -10.31 37.88 32.81
N LEU A 11 -11.46 37.32 32.42
CA LEU A 11 -11.51 36.07 31.68
C LEU A 11 -10.79 36.33 30.36
N SER A 12 -9.48 36.11 30.35
CA SER A 12 -8.76 35.81 29.13
C SER A 12 -9.40 34.55 28.56
N THR A 13 -10.35 34.72 27.64
CA THR A 13 -10.76 33.67 26.73
C THR A 13 -9.51 33.28 25.97
N ALA A 14 -8.82 32.24 26.44
CA ALA A 14 -7.83 31.54 25.64
C ALA A 14 -8.60 31.02 24.43
N ALA A 15 -8.52 31.76 23.33
CA ALA A 15 -8.93 31.26 22.04
C ALA A 15 -8.18 29.94 21.87
N SER A 16 -8.93 28.85 21.65
CA SER A 16 -8.38 27.57 21.22
C SER A 16 -7.45 27.87 20.04
N GLN A 17 -6.14 27.85 20.30
CA GLN A 17 -5.17 28.21 19.28
C GLN A 17 -5.20 27.06 18.29
N SER A 18 -5.81 27.30 17.12
CA SER A 18 -5.87 26.35 16.03
C SER A 18 -4.47 25.81 15.76
N CYS A 19 -4.37 24.52 15.44
CA CYS A 19 -3.09 23.87 15.16
C CYS A 19 -2.47 24.45 13.88
N GLN A 20 -1.33 25.13 14.00
CA GLN A 20 -0.70 25.87 12.90
C GLN A 20 0.82 25.67 12.87
N ASN A 21 1.33 25.06 11.80
CA ASN A 21 2.73 25.09 11.43
C ASN A 21 3.04 26.47 10.83
N THR A 22 3.99 27.22 11.39
CA THR A 22 4.32 28.57 10.90
C THR A 22 5.42 28.59 9.85
N SER A 23 6.06 27.44 9.62
CA SER A 23 7.08 27.26 8.59
C SER A 23 6.55 26.42 7.43
N PRO A 24 6.78 26.83 6.16
CA PRO A 24 6.41 26.04 4.98
C PRO A 24 7.34 24.82 4.77
N LEU A 25 8.33 24.63 5.64
CA LEU A 25 9.26 23.52 5.58
C LEU A 25 8.87 22.34 6.46
N CYS A 26 7.85 22.47 7.32
CA CYS A 26 7.46 21.40 8.24
C CYS A 26 7.03 20.14 7.47
N GLY A 27 7.85 19.08 7.53
CA GLY A 27 7.62 17.81 6.83
C GLY A 27 7.95 17.80 5.34
N ALA A 28 8.77 18.74 4.85
CA ALA A 28 9.12 18.81 3.43
C ALA A 28 10.02 17.65 2.97
N SER A 29 9.81 17.19 1.73
CA SER A 29 10.60 16.13 1.09
C SER A 29 11.15 16.57 -0.28
N PRO A 30 12.45 16.35 -0.57
CA PRO A 30 13.46 15.74 0.30
C PRO A 30 13.99 16.71 1.36
N GLY A 31 13.96 16.29 2.62
CA GLY A 31 14.78 16.86 3.70
C GLY A 31 14.22 18.07 4.44
N TRP A 32 14.27 17.94 5.77
CA TRP A 32 14.13 18.97 6.82
C TRP A 32 12.74 19.55 7.10
N PRO A 33 12.34 19.68 8.39
CA PRO A 33 12.99 19.08 9.55
C PRO A 33 12.73 17.57 9.61
N LEU A 34 13.70 16.79 10.12
CA LEU A 34 13.45 15.39 10.47
C LEU A 34 12.65 15.34 11.78
N LEU A 35 11.89 14.27 12.01
CA LEU A 35 11.11 14.13 13.23
C LEU A 35 11.98 14.18 14.51
N SER A 36 13.23 13.71 14.44
CA SER A 36 14.20 13.83 15.55
C SER A 36 14.48 15.29 15.94
N MET A 37 14.43 16.23 14.98
CA MET A 37 14.70 17.64 15.22
C MET A 37 13.62 18.33 16.05
N CYS A 38 12.44 17.72 16.18
CA CYS A 38 11.42 18.19 17.11
C CYS A 38 11.89 18.11 18.58
N PHE A 39 12.82 17.21 18.89
CA PHE A 39 13.32 17.01 20.26
C PHE A 39 14.68 17.66 20.50
N ASP A 40 15.49 17.82 19.45
CA ASP A 40 16.85 18.37 19.56
C ASP A 40 16.91 19.90 19.31
N HIS A 41 15.86 20.49 18.74
CA HIS A 41 15.84 21.90 18.34
C HIS A 41 14.52 22.61 18.65
N ASP A 42 14.53 23.44 19.71
CA ASP A 42 13.37 24.20 20.18
C ASP A 42 12.68 25.05 19.11
N TYR A 43 13.43 25.55 18.12
CA TYR A 43 12.86 26.37 17.04
C TYR A 43 12.04 25.54 16.05
N VAL A 44 12.37 24.25 15.83
CA VAL A 44 11.57 23.33 15.01
C VAL A 44 10.29 23.02 15.75
N PHE A 45 10.42 22.69 17.04
CA PHE A 45 9.29 22.45 17.93
C PHE A 45 8.32 23.65 17.94
N ALA A 46 8.83 24.89 18.05
CA ALA A 46 7.99 26.09 18.03
C ALA A 46 7.36 26.39 16.65
N SER A 47 8.08 26.11 15.56
CA SER A 47 7.62 26.48 14.21
C SER A 47 6.74 25.41 13.55
N CYS A 48 6.82 24.16 14.02
CA CYS A 48 6.17 22.99 13.43
C CYS A 48 5.36 22.17 14.45
N PRO A 49 4.45 22.78 15.23
CA PRO A 49 3.73 22.08 16.30
C PRO A 49 2.82 20.94 15.81
N GLU A 50 2.28 20.99 14.59
CA GLU A 50 1.48 19.90 14.03
C GLU A 50 2.38 18.74 13.61
N PHE A 51 3.45 19.04 12.85
CA PHE A 51 4.42 18.04 12.41
C PHE A 51 5.15 17.37 13.59
N CYS A 52 5.42 18.12 14.66
CA CYS A 52 6.02 17.59 15.89
C CYS A 52 5.01 16.97 16.86
N GLY A 53 3.72 16.90 16.49
CA GLY A 53 2.68 16.23 17.29
C GLY A 53 2.25 16.96 18.57
N GLN A 54 2.57 18.24 18.72
CA GLN A 54 2.09 19.06 19.85
C GLN A 54 0.61 19.44 19.71
N CYS A 55 0.13 19.51 18.48
CA CYS A 55 -1.27 19.74 18.18
C CYS A 55 -1.71 18.82 17.04
N THR A 56 -3.03 18.67 16.85
CA THR A 56 -3.59 17.81 15.82
C THR A 56 -4.65 18.55 15.02
N CYS A 57 -4.73 18.24 13.73
CA CYS A 57 -5.80 18.69 12.85
C CYS A 57 -7.03 17.76 12.86
N ALA A 58 -7.00 16.67 13.63
CA ALA A 58 -8.10 15.70 13.69
C ALA A 58 -9.41 16.29 14.26
N THR A 59 -9.33 17.32 15.09
CA THR A 59 -10.48 17.98 15.74
C THR A 59 -10.85 19.32 15.10
N ASP A 60 -10.49 19.53 13.83
CA ASP A 60 -10.80 20.79 13.13
C ASP A 60 -12.33 21.02 13.06
N PRO A 61 -12.81 22.20 13.49
CA PRO A 61 -14.24 22.47 13.60
C PRO A 61 -14.97 22.55 12.26
N ARG A 62 -14.26 22.61 11.12
CA ARG A 62 -14.85 22.63 9.78
C ARG A 62 -15.38 21.25 9.35
N GLY A 63 -15.01 20.17 10.04
CA GLY A 63 -15.47 18.79 9.77
C GLY A 63 -14.42 17.91 9.08
N PRO A 64 -14.75 16.64 8.76
CA PRO A 64 -13.80 15.72 8.13
C PRO A 64 -13.51 16.10 6.68
N CYS A 65 -12.37 15.63 6.15
CA CYS A 65 -12.15 15.61 4.71
C CYS A 65 -12.93 14.44 4.09
N TYR A 66 -13.44 14.65 2.88
CA TYR A 66 -14.16 13.67 2.10
C TYR A 66 -13.27 13.01 1.05
N ASN A 67 -13.77 11.92 0.45
CA ASN A 67 -13.20 11.29 -0.74
C ASN A 67 -11.70 10.95 -0.65
N GLY A 68 -11.27 10.47 0.52
CA GLY A 68 -9.88 10.07 0.77
C GLY A 68 -8.92 11.23 1.09
N GLY A 69 -9.42 12.46 1.23
CA GLY A 69 -8.61 13.59 1.66
C GLY A 69 -8.09 13.44 3.09
N THR A 70 -6.91 13.97 3.37
CA THR A 70 -6.28 13.96 4.71
C THR A 70 -6.03 15.38 5.22
N ARG A 71 -5.70 15.57 6.51
CA ARG A 71 -5.27 16.88 7.06
C ARG A 71 -3.91 16.75 7.72
N GLY A 72 -3.18 17.86 7.78
CA GLY A 72 -1.86 17.90 8.40
C GLY A 72 -0.78 17.27 7.53
N GLY A 73 0.47 17.39 7.95
CA GLY A 73 1.62 16.77 7.28
C GLY A 73 1.91 17.25 5.84
N ASN A 74 1.24 18.31 5.37
CA ASN A 74 1.49 18.89 4.05
C ASN A 74 2.21 20.25 4.20
N PRO A 75 3.48 20.36 3.81
CA PRO A 75 4.25 21.61 3.92
C PRO A 75 3.68 22.78 3.10
N ALA A 76 2.90 22.50 2.06
CA ALA A 76 2.21 23.53 1.28
C ALA A 76 1.08 24.22 2.08
N ASN A 77 0.62 23.57 3.16
CA ASN A 77 -0.43 24.02 4.05
C ASN A 77 0.19 24.47 5.38
N TYR A 78 0.39 25.77 5.55
CA TYR A 78 1.01 26.38 6.74
C TYR A 78 0.20 27.61 7.20
N ASN A 79 0.53 28.13 8.38
CA ASN A 79 -0.24 29.12 9.13
C ASN A 79 -1.70 28.66 9.30
N GLU A 80 -2.68 29.53 9.06
CA GLU A 80 -4.10 29.21 9.16
C GLU A 80 -4.54 28.04 8.26
N ARG A 81 -3.73 27.67 7.26
CA ARG A 81 -4.00 26.58 6.32
C ARG A 81 -3.45 25.23 6.76
N THR A 82 -2.72 25.14 7.87
CA THR A 82 -2.10 23.86 8.32
C THR A 82 -3.08 22.70 8.38
N CYS A 83 -4.31 22.97 8.79
CA CYS A 83 -5.34 21.95 8.88
C CYS A 83 -6.26 21.88 7.64
N ASP A 84 -5.95 22.56 6.54
CA ASP A 84 -6.71 22.40 5.30
C ASP A 84 -6.59 20.96 4.78
N CYS A 85 -7.64 20.50 4.08
CA CYS A 85 -7.65 19.16 3.51
C CYS A 85 -6.69 19.03 2.31
N ASN A 86 -5.88 17.99 2.33
CA ASN A 86 -5.07 17.50 1.23
C ASN A 86 -5.94 16.59 0.37
N CYS A 87 -6.49 17.13 -0.72
CA CYS A 87 -7.36 16.36 -1.61
C CYS A 87 -6.56 15.41 -2.50
N VAL A 88 -7.12 14.21 -2.72
CA VAL A 88 -6.54 13.20 -3.60
C VAL A 88 -7.08 13.39 -5.02
N GLY A 89 -6.22 13.26 -6.03
CA GLY A 89 -6.62 13.32 -7.43
C GLY A 89 -7.30 14.65 -7.80
N ALA A 90 -8.49 14.57 -8.41
CA ALA A 90 -9.23 15.72 -8.91
C ALA A 90 -10.33 16.24 -7.95
N TRP A 91 -10.35 15.76 -6.71
CA TRP A 91 -11.23 16.30 -5.68
C TRP A 91 -10.77 17.70 -5.24
N THR A 92 -11.72 18.57 -4.96
CA THR A 92 -11.55 20.00 -4.69
C THR A 92 -12.52 20.49 -3.62
N GLY A 93 -12.36 21.74 -3.21
CA GLY A 93 -13.09 22.35 -2.10
C GLY A 93 -12.37 22.16 -0.77
N ASP A 94 -12.76 22.96 0.22
CA ASP A 94 -12.05 23.04 1.51
C ASP A 94 -12.04 21.71 2.28
N LEU A 95 -12.97 20.81 1.98
CA LEU A 95 -13.11 19.47 2.56
C LEU A 95 -12.97 18.36 1.51
N CYS A 96 -12.51 18.63 0.29
CA CYS A 96 -12.41 17.66 -0.81
C CYS A 96 -13.76 17.06 -1.27
N GLN A 97 -14.84 17.80 -1.07
CA GLN A 97 -16.21 17.35 -1.32
C GLN A 97 -16.68 17.52 -2.77
N TYR A 98 -15.98 18.31 -3.58
CA TYR A 98 -16.39 18.62 -4.94
C TYR A 98 -15.45 18.00 -5.96
N CYS A 99 -16.00 17.34 -6.98
CA CYS A 99 -15.19 16.92 -8.11
C CYS A 99 -14.87 18.11 -9.01
N GLY A 100 -13.59 18.43 -9.19
CA GLY A 100 -13.12 19.51 -10.07
C GLY A 100 -12.83 19.08 -11.51
N LEU A 101 -13.05 17.80 -11.83
CA LEU A 101 -12.73 17.22 -13.13
C LEU A 101 -13.74 17.65 -14.19
N THR A 102 -13.26 17.92 -15.40
CA THR A 102 -14.09 18.14 -16.59
C THR A 102 -13.69 17.15 -17.66
N CYS A 103 -14.63 16.32 -18.12
CA CYS A 103 -14.39 15.35 -19.18
C CYS A 103 -14.69 15.99 -20.54
N VAL A 104 -13.66 16.10 -21.40
CA VAL A 104 -13.78 16.74 -22.72
C VAL A 104 -14.58 15.84 -23.67
N HIS A 105 -14.13 14.59 -23.84
CA HIS A 105 -14.77 13.59 -24.70
C HIS A 105 -15.17 12.35 -23.91
N GLY A 106 -15.92 12.56 -22.83
CA GLY A 106 -16.34 11.47 -21.95
C GLY A 106 -17.43 11.89 -20.99
N THR A 107 -17.81 10.97 -20.11
CA THR A 107 -18.79 11.21 -19.05
C THR A 107 -18.11 11.20 -17.70
N LEU A 108 -18.39 12.21 -16.88
CA LEU A 108 -17.90 12.30 -15.50
C LEU A 108 -18.70 11.36 -14.60
N ASP A 109 -18.01 10.49 -13.87
CA ASP A 109 -18.54 9.86 -12.68
C ASP A 109 -18.23 10.74 -11.47
N SER A 110 -19.24 11.44 -10.97
CA SER A 110 -19.12 12.35 -9.83
C SER A 110 -18.90 11.64 -8.49
N SER A 111 -19.14 10.34 -8.40
CA SER A 111 -18.96 9.58 -7.15
C SER A 111 -17.51 9.17 -6.93
N THR A 112 -16.79 8.89 -8.01
CA THR A 112 -15.36 8.53 -7.99
C THR A 112 -14.46 9.68 -8.43
N CYS A 113 -15.04 10.74 -9.02
CA CYS A 113 -14.36 11.85 -9.67
C CYS A 113 -13.39 11.39 -10.77
N THR A 114 -13.90 10.55 -11.67
CA THR A 114 -13.15 10.01 -12.82
C THR A 114 -13.95 10.17 -14.12
N CYS A 115 -13.25 10.18 -15.26
CA CYS A 115 -13.88 10.25 -16.57
C CYS A 115 -13.92 8.88 -17.25
N SER A 116 -15.09 8.51 -17.77
CA SER A 116 -15.22 7.41 -18.73
C SER A 116 -15.14 7.97 -20.14
N CYS A 117 -14.03 7.69 -20.84
CA CYS A 117 -13.76 8.27 -22.15
C CYS A 117 -14.53 7.56 -23.28
N ALA A 118 -14.98 8.35 -24.24
CA ALA A 118 -15.55 7.82 -25.48
C ALA A 118 -14.43 7.14 -26.31
N PRO A 119 -14.79 6.19 -27.21
CA PRO A 119 -13.81 5.56 -28.08
C PRO A 119 -12.98 6.58 -28.87
N GLY A 120 -11.66 6.36 -28.89
CA GLY A 120 -10.66 7.26 -29.49
C GLY A 120 -10.03 8.24 -28.51
N TRP A 121 -10.54 8.32 -27.27
CA TRP A 121 -10.06 9.26 -26.25
C TRP A 121 -9.59 8.54 -24.99
N ASP A 122 -8.66 9.20 -24.29
CA ASP A 122 -7.95 8.67 -23.15
C ASP A 122 -7.49 9.81 -22.21
N GLY A 123 -6.87 9.43 -21.11
CA GLY A 123 -6.39 10.34 -20.08
C GLY A 123 -7.46 10.72 -19.07
N PRO A 124 -7.06 11.35 -17.94
CA PRO A 124 -7.95 11.63 -16.82
C PRO A 124 -9.09 12.60 -17.17
N THR A 125 -8.97 13.38 -18.24
CA THR A 125 -10.00 14.32 -18.72
C THR A 125 -10.58 13.95 -20.09
N CYS A 126 -10.19 12.81 -20.67
CA CYS A 126 -10.55 12.43 -22.04
C CYS A 126 -10.15 13.47 -23.09
N SER A 127 -9.06 14.19 -22.84
CA SER A 127 -8.45 15.15 -23.76
C SER A 127 -7.44 14.50 -24.71
N ASP A 128 -6.92 13.34 -24.32
CA ASP A 128 -5.79 12.72 -24.99
C ASP A 128 -6.30 11.70 -26.00
N VAL A 129 -5.55 11.50 -27.07
CA VAL A 129 -5.92 10.51 -28.09
C VAL A 129 -5.56 9.13 -27.57
N CYS A 130 -6.50 8.19 -27.64
CA CYS A 130 -6.26 6.80 -27.29
C CYS A 130 -5.23 6.18 -28.25
N ALA A 131 -4.04 5.91 -27.74
CA ALA A 131 -2.93 5.34 -28.49
C ALA A 131 -1.93 4.66 -27.54
N ASP A 132 -1.11 3.76 -28.10
CA ASP A 132 0.06 3.25 -27.42
C ASP A 132 1.18 4.29 -27.47
N SER A 133 1.83 4.55 -26.34
CA SER A 133 2.97 5.46 -26.28
C SER A 133 4.29 4.77 -26.67
N SER A 134 4.37 3.45 -26.50
CA SER A 134 5.52 2.64 -26.92
C SER A 134 5.30 1.96 -28.27
N THR A 135 6.31 2.03 -29.15
CA THR A 135 6.31 1.32 -30.44
C THR A 135 6.47 -0.20 -30.30
N LEU A 136 6.72 -0.70 -29.09
CA LEU A 136 6.89 -2.13 -28.82
C LEU A 136 5.56 -2.84 -28.56
N CYS A 137 4.48 -2.10 -28.28
CA CYS A 137 3.17 -2.67 -27.97
C CYS A 137 2.68 -3.56 -29.13
N GLY A 138 2.57 -4.86 -28.87
CA GLY A 138 2.14 -5.85 -29.88
C GLY A 138 3.14 -6.13 -31.01
N ALA A 139 4.43 -5.77 -30.87
CA ALA A 139 5.46 -6.05 -31.88
C ALA A 139 5.73 -7.57 -32.04
N ASN A 140 6.02 -8.05 -33.26
CA ASN A 140 6.37 -9.45 -33.53
C ASN A 140 7.72 -9.59 -34.28
N PRO A 141 8.67 -10.46 -33.86
CA PRO A 141 8.66 -11.27 -32.63
C PRO A 141 9.00 -10.39 -31.42
N GLY A 142 8.08 -10.23 -30.46
CA GLY A 142 8.32 -9.24 -29.43
C GLY A 142 7.31 -9.18 -28.30
N TRP A 143 7.85 -8.77 -27.15
CA TRP A 143 7.16 -8.37 -25.93
C TRP A 143 6.74 -6.89 -26.05
N PRO A 144 5.65 -6.41 -25.43
CA PRO A 144 4.75 -7.12 -24.50
C PRO A 144 3.66 -7.95 -25.20
N THR A 145 3.28 -9.06 -24.55
CA THR A 145 2.05 -9.80 -24.89
C THR A 145 0.87 -9.22 -24.11
N VAL A 146 -0.36 -9.58 -24.47
CA VAL A 146 -1.56 -9.16 -23.71
C VAL A 146 -1.50 -9.55 -22.23
N ALA A 147 -0.78 -10.62 -21.88
CA ALA A 147 -0.55 -11.01 -20.49
C ALA A 147 0.34 -10.01 -19.72
N SER A 148 1.14 -9.23 -20.43
CA SER A 148 2.01 -8.20 -19.82
C SER A 148 1.23 -6.95 -19.46
N CYS A 149 -0.02 -6.80 -19.90
CA CYS A 149 -0.88 -5.66 -19.61
C CYS A 149 -1.34 -5.56 -18.15
N SER A 150 -1.08 -6.60 -17.33
CA SER A 150 -1.25 -6.53 -15.88
C SER A 150 -0.08 -5.82 -15.17
N VAL A 151 0.98 -5.48 -15.89
CA VAL A 151 2.15 -4.77 -15.35
C VAL A 151 1.95 -3.27 -15.58
N ASP A 152 1.97 -2.48 -14.51
CA ASP A 152 1.61 -1.05 -14.53
C ASP A 152 2.29 -0.27 -15.67
N TYR A 153 3.62 -0.37 -15.81
CA TYR A 153 4.33 0.38 -16.86
C TYR A 153 4.00 -0.10 -18.28
N VAL A 154 3.55 -1.34 -18.45
CA VAL A 154 3.08 -1.86 -19.74
C VAL A 154 1.68 -1.32 -20.02
N ALA A 155 0.77 -1.39 -19.05
CA ALA A 155 -0.55 -0.80 -19.17
C ALA A 155 -0.48 0.71 -19.45
N GLU A 156 0.44 1.42 -18.78
CA GLU A 156 0.72 2.86 -18.95
C GLU A 156 1.39 3.20 -20.30
N SER A 157 2.14 2.26 -20.87
CA SER A 157 2.82 2.50 -22.16
C SER A 157 2.04 1.99 -23.37
N CYS A 158 1.10 1.08 -23.15
CA CYS A 158 0.39 0.32 -24.18
C CYS A 158 -1.13 0.41 -23.98
N HIS A 159 -1.67 1.62 -23.82
CA HIS A 159 -3.07 1.83 -23.47
C HIS A 159 -4.06 1.24 -24.47
N LEU A 160 -3.79 1.36 -25.77
CA LEU A 160 -4.66 0.83 -26.83
C LEU A 160 -4.50 -0.69 -26.94
N PHE A 161 -3.26 -1.19 -26.92
CA PHE A 161 -2.96 -2.62 -26.99
C PHE A 161 -3.47 -3.39 -25.76
N CYS A 162 -3.41 -2.79 -24.59
CA CYS A 162 -3.88 -3.35 -23.33
C CYS A 162 -5.38 -3.11 -23.07
N GLY A 163 -6.08 -2.39 -23.96
CA GLY A 163 -7.50 -2.10 -23.82
C GLY A 163 -7.84 -1.17 -22.66
N VAL A 164 -6.85 -0.42 -22.15
CA VAL A 164 -7.07 0.69 -21.18
C VAL A 164 -7.99 1.73 -21.81
N CYS A 165 -7.82 1.98 -23.11
CA CYS A 165 -8.70 2.81 -23.91
C CYS A 165 -9.17 2.04 -25.16
N SER A 166 -10.31 2.44 -25.73
CA SER A 166 -10.87 1.80 -26.93
C SER A 166 -10.59 2.65 -28.16
N GLY A 167 -10.03 2.06 -29.23
CA GLY A 167 -9.75 2.76 -30.47
C GLY A 167 -11.02 3.25 -31.19
N GLY A 168 -11.05 4.52 -31.59
CA GLY A 168 -12.12 5.09 -32.41
C GLY A 168 -11.98 4.67 -33.88
N SER A 169 -12.60 3.55 -34.27
CA SER A 169 -12.83 3.04 -35.63
C SER A 169 -11.74 3.27 -36.70
N GLY A 170 -11.08 2.19 -37.13
CA GLY A 170 -10.37 2.21 -38.41
C GLY A 170 -9.65 0.97 -38.92
N VAL A 171 -9.51 -0.17 -38.21
CA VAL A 171 -9.12 -1.44 -38.85
C VAL A 171 -9.80 -2.62 -38.16
N VAL A 172 -10.55 -3.36 -38.96
CA VAL A 172 -11.19 -4.64 -38.63
C VAL A 172 -10.12 -5.72 -38.53
N VAL A 173 -9.99 -6.36 -37.37
CA VAL A 173 -9.58 -7.76 -37.31
C VAL A 173 -10.78 -8.55 -36.79
N THR A 174 -11.40 -9.26 -37.72
CA THR A 174 -12.53 -10.16 -37.51
C THR A 174 -12.16 -11.35 -36.63
N GLN A 175 -12.97 -11.64 -35.60
CA GLN A 175 -13.68 -12.93 -35.39
C GLN A 175 -14.38 -12.96 -34.01
N PRO A 176 -15.33 -13.87 -33.77
CA PRO A 176 -16.65 -14.01 -34.40
C PRO A 176 -17.77 -13.60 -33.42
N THR A 177 -18.89 -13.16 -34.00
CA THR A 177 -20.15 -12.89 -33.30
C THR A 177 -20.63 -14.12 -32.53
N THR A 178 -20.66 -14.04 -31.20
CA THR A 178 -21.61 -14.84 -30.42
C THR A 178 -22.48 -13.87 -29.65
N THR A 179 -23.75 -13.84 -30.03
CA THR A 179 -24.80 -13.06 -29.37
C THR A 179 -24.91 -13.54 -27.93
N THR A 180 -24.62 -12.70 -26.94
CA THR A 180 -25.08 -12.96 -25.56
C THR A 180 -25.56 -11.67 -24.91
N LYS A 181 -26.88 -11.57 -24.96
CA LYS A 181 -27.80 -10.95 -24.02
C LYS A 181 -27.15 -10.58 -22.67
N THR A 182 -27.32 -9.33 -22.28
CA THR A 182 -27.03 -8.76 -20.95
C THR A 182 -27.37 -9.75 -19.83
N THR A 183 -26.34 -10.35 -19.25
CA THR A 183 -26.39 -11.08 -17.98
C THR A 183 -25.04 -10.87 -17.31
N THR A 184 -25.07 -10.39 -16.07
CA THR A 184 -23.95 -10.23 -15.14
C THR A 184 -23.02 -11.45 -15.20
N THR A 185 -21.83 -11.27 -15.79
CA THR A 185 -20.78 -12.31 -15.79
C THR A 185 -19.77 -11.97 -14.69
N PRO A 186 -19.44 -12.89 -13.77
CA PRO A 186 -18.44 -12.68 -12.73
C PRO A 186 -17.05 -12.40 -13.34
N PRO A 187 -16.14 -11.71 -12.62
CA PRO A 187 -14.78 -11.44 -13.09
C PRO A 187 -14.07 -12.74 -13.49
N PRO A 188 -13.18 -12.74 -14.51
CA PRO A 188 -12.40 -13.92 -14.88
C PRO A 188 -11.58 -14.41 -13.68
N CYS A 189 -11.48 -15.73 -13.59
CA CYS A 189 -11.01 -16.50 -12.45
C CYS A 189 -9.47 -16.55 -12.31
N ASP A 190 -8.82 -15.40 -12.49
CA ASP A 190 -7.37 -15.25 -12.39
C ASP A 190 -6.97 -14.70 -11.01
N TRP A 191 -5.70 -14.93 -10.65
CA TRP A 191 -5.12 -14.40 -9.42
C TRP A 191 -5.15 -12.88 -9.41
N GLN A 192 -5.83 -12.31 -8.42
CA GLN A 192 -5.90 -10.86 -8.20
C GLN A 192 -4.87 -10.45 -7.15
N ILE A 193 -3.94 -9.57 -7.51
CA ILE A 193 -2.98 -9.02 -6.54
C ILE A 193 -3.72 -8.11 -5.55
N VAL A 194 -3.52 -8.36 -4.27
CA VAL A 194 -4.16 -7.58 -3.19
C VAL A 194 -3.17 -6.87 -2.28
N PHE A 195 -1.90 -7.28 -2.27
CA PHE A 195 -0.87 -6.62 -1.48
C PHE A 195 0.53 -6.86 -2.07
N GLU A 196 1.40 -5.85 -1.97
CA GLU A 196 2.83 -5.94 -2.30
C GLU A 196 3.68 -5.32 -1.19
N ILE A 197 4.52 -6.15 -0.60
CA ILE A 197 5.56 -5.72 0.32
C ILE A 197 6.77 -5.28 -0.50
N ARG A 198 7.09 -3.99 -0.43
CA ARG A 198 8.26 -3.37 -1.03
C ARG A 198 9.32 -3.19 0.05
N PRO A 199 10.47 -3.87 -0.04
CA PRO A 199 11.56 -3.69 0.90
C PRO A 199 12.14 -2.27 0.87
N GLY A 200 12.59 -1.78 2.03
CA GLY A 200 13.33 -0.52 2.14
C GLY A 200 12.51 0.78 2.08
N VAL A 201 11.18 0.69 2.05
CA VAL A 201 10.30 1.86 1.97
C VAL A 201 10.05 2.56 3.31
N GLY A 202 10.54 2.00 4.42
CA GLY A 202 10.46 2.58 5.77
C GLY A 202 9.14 2.35 6.50
N ASP A 203 8.06 2.10 5.77
CA ASP A 203 6.77 1.70 6.33
C ASP A 203 6.79 0.24 6.81
N TRP A 204 6.07 -0.06 7.89
CA TRP A 204 5.93 -1.44 8.36
C TRP A 204 4.89 -2.20 7.55
N ALA A 205 5.29 -3.34 6.98
CA ALA A 205 4.44 -4.11 6.06
C ALA A 205 3.20 -4.68 6.77
N VAL A 206 3.34 -5.16 8.00
CA VAL A 206 2.20 -5.65 8.79
C VAL A 206 1.17 -4.55 9.11
N ASP A 207 1.61 -3.31 9.34
CA ASP A 207 0.71 -2.20 9.63
C ASP A 207 0.01 -1.75 8.35
N ALA A 208 0.75 -1.72 7.24
CA ALA A 208 0.16 -1.47 5.93
C ALA A 208 -0.90 -2.52 5.56
N TRP A 209 -0.68 -3.79 5.90
CA TRP A 209 -1.68 -4.85 5.73
C TRP A 209 -2.91 -4.64 6.63
N GLY A 210 -2.68 -4.36 7.91
CA GLY A 210 -3.73 -4.31 8.91
C GLY A 210 -4.56 -3.03 8.93
N SER A 211 -3.99 -1.90 8.51
CA SER A 211 -4.63 -0.58 8.64
C SER A 211 -5.57 -0.24 7.48
N GLU A 212 -6.60 0.56 7.78
CA GLU A 212 -7.46 1.17 6.76
C GLU A 212 -6.83 2.46 6.18
N HIS A 213 -5.59 2.79 6.57
CA HIS A 213 -4.87 4.00 6.16
C HIS A 213 -3.99 3.72 4.94
N THR A 214 -3.74 4.75 4.13
CA THR A 214 -2.86 4.64 2.96
C THR A 214 -1.39 4.66 3.38
N HIS A 215 -0.69 3.56 3.13
CA HIS A 215 0.77 3.47 3.28
C HIS A 215 1.41 3.59 1.91
N THR A 216 2.14 4.68 1.66
CA THR A 216 2.68 5.00 0.32
C THR A 216 3.83 4.08 -0.09
N GLY A 217 4.45 3.38 0.87
CA GLY A 217 5.52 2.44 0.58
C GLY A 217 5.08 1.09 0.03
N HIS A 218 3.83 0.67 0.28
CA HIS A 218 3.31 -0.65 -0.08
C HIS A 218 2.13 -0.54 -1.05
N PHE A 219 1.92 -1.55 -1.88
CA PHE A 219 0.63 -1.67 -2.57
C PHE A 219 -0.34 -2.40 -1.66
N LYS A 220 -1.53 -1.84 -1.42
CA LYS A 220 -2.65 -2.53 -0.78
C LYS A 220 -3.92 -2.25 -1.56
N SER A 221 -4.59 -3.32 -1.99
CA SER A 221 -5.91 -3.25 -2.61
C SER A 221 -7.00 -3.12 -1.54
N PRO A 222 -8.06 -2.33 -1.78
CA PRO A 222 -9.25 -2.29 -0.91
C PRO A 222 -9.91 -3.66 -0.71
N LEU A 223 -9.64 -4.64 -1.59
CA LEU A 223 -10.11 -6.01 -1.45
C LEU A 223 -9.65 -6.66 -0.13
N VAL A 224 -8.49 -6.27 0.41
CA VAL A 224 -7.99 -6.80 1.70
C VAL A 224 -8.95 -6.49 2.85
N ASP A 225 -9.57 -5.31 2.85
CA ASP A 225 -10.47 -4.88 3.92
C ASP A 225 -11.92 -5.35 3.70
N MET A 226 -12.22 -5.88 2.52
CA MET A 226 -13.49 -6.52 2.18
C MET A 226 -13.43 -8.06 2.23
N TRP A 227 -12.37 -8.65 2.78
CA TRP A 227 -12.04 -10.08 2.72
C TRP A 227 -13.22 -11.01 2.95
N ASP A 228 -14.00 -10.77 4.01
CA ASP A 228 -15.13 -11.61 4.42
C ASP A 228 -16.26 -11.67 3.39
N THR A 229 -16.31 -10.71 2.46
CA THR A 229 -17.33 -10.63 1.41
C THR A 229 -16.90 -11.27 0.09
N LEU A 230 -15.60 -11.51 -0.10
CA LEU A 230 -15.05 -11.90 -1.40
C LEU A 230 -15.22 -13.39 -1.71
N GLY A 231 -15.47 -14.21 -0.69
CA GLY A 231 -15.53 -15.67 -0.87
C GLY A 231 -14.20 -16.27 -1.32
N VAL A 232 -13.08 -15.78 -0.77
CA VAL A 232 -11.72 -16.20 -1.12
C VAL A 232 -11.58 -17.72 -1.02
N LYS A 233 -11.05 -18.33 -2.10
CA LYS A 233 -10.86 -19.78 -2.24
C LYS A 233 -9.43 -20.17 -1.98
N ARG A 234 -8.51 -19.42 -2.55
CA ARG A 234 -7.08 -19.63 -2.40
C ARG A 234 -6.37 -18.29 -2.25
N VAL A 235 -5.24 -18.32 -1.53
CA VAL A 235 -4.35 -17.17 -1.41
C VAL A 235 -2.96 -17.60 -1.83
N LYS A 236 -2.32 -16.83 -2.70
CA LYS A 236 -0.96 -17.08 -3.18
C LYS A 236 -0.01 -16.06 -2.57
N VAL A 237 1.15 -16.52 -2.12
CA VAL A 237 2.29 -15.71 -1.75
C VAL A 237 3.43 -15.98 -2.73
N SER A 238 3.83 -14.94 -3.46
CA SER A 238 4.91 -15.01 -4.45
C SER A 238 6.09 -14.12 -4.02
N LEU A 239 7.30 -14.69 -3.97
CA LEU A 239 8.53 -13.93 -3.72
C LEU A 239 9.26 -13.69 -5.03
N PHE A 240 9.78 -12.48 -5.22
CA PHE A 240 10.49 -12.10 -6.44
C PHE A 240 11.94 -11.71 -6.15
N GLN A 241 12.86 -12.14 -7.02
CA GLN A 241 14.22 -11.63 -7.13
C GLN A 241 14.51 -11.49 -8.63
N GLY A 242 14.15 -10.34 -9.21
CA GLY A 242 13.97 -10.11 -10.65
C GLY A 242 12.76 -10.85 -11.25
N ALA A 243 12.69 -12.17 -11.05
CA ALA A 243 11.58 -13.06 -11.43
C ALA A 243 11.00 -13.77 -10.20
N GLU A 244 9.86 -14.45 -10.35
CA GLU A 244 9.27 -15.24 -9.26
C GLU A 244 10.21 -16.40 -8.88
N VAL A 245 10.61 -16.45 -7.61
CA VAL A 245 11.58 -17.42 -7.10
C VAL A 245 10.96 -18.42 -6.13
N ARG A 246 9.85 -18.08 -5.47
CA ARG A 246 9.14 -18.93 -4.51
C ARG A 246 7.65 -18.65 -4.57
N GLU A 247 6.84 -19.70 -4.42
CA GLU A 247 5.39 -19.65 -4.38
C GLU A 247 4.88 -20.50 -3.21
N LEU A 248 3.98 -19.95 -2.40
CA LEU A 248 3.13 -20.70 -1.46
C LEU A 248 1.67 -20.49 -1.85
N ILE A 249 0.86 -21.55 -1.76
CA ILE A 249 -0.59 -21.45 -1.95
C ILE A 249 -1.27 -21.92 -0.67
N PHE A 250 -2.25 -21.15 -0.21
CA PHE A 250 -3.05 -21.39 0.98
C PHE A 250 -4.52 -21.55 0.62
N ASN A 251 -5.25 -22.26 1.47
CA ASN A 251 -6.70 -22.36 1.46
C ASN A 251 -7.31 -21.09 2.05
N GLY A 252 -8.04 -20.32 1.24
CA GLY A 252 -8.70 -19.09 1.65
C GLY A 252 -10.12 -19.29 2.20
N VAL A 253 -10.72 -20.49 2.05
CA VAL A 253 -12.13 -20.72 2.39
C VAL A 253 -12.39 -20.55 3.89
N ASN A 254 -13.28 -19.64 4.28
CA ASN A 254 -13.54 -19.31 5.69
C ASN A 254 -12.26 -18.85 6.42
N SER A 255 -11.48 -17.98 5.78
CA SER A 255 -10.44 -17.18 6.42
C SER A 255 -10.90 -15.74 6.57
N ASP A 256 -10.26 -15.02 7.46
CA ASP A 256 -10.21 -13.56 7.51
C ASP A 256 -8.86 -13.07 6.98
N LYS A 257 -8.67 -11.75 6.88
CA LYS A 257 -7.43 -11.14 6.36
C LYS A 257 -6.16 -11.49 7.16
N PHE A 258 -6.24 -12.07 8.36
CA PHE A 258 -5.08 -12.48 9.16
C PHE A 258 -4.91 -14.00 9.26
N SER A 259 -5.98 -14.79 9.23
CA SER A 259 -5.94 -16.23 9.51
C SER A 259 -5.54 -17.13 8.34
N TRP A 260 -5.60 -16.63 7.09
CA TRP A 260 -5.28 -17.43 5.90
C TRP A 260 -3.81 -17.86 5.83
N PHE A 261 -2.88 -17.05 6.36
CA PHE A 261 -1.45 -17.34 6.39
C PHE A 261 -1.12 -18.19 7.62
N SER A 262 -1.48 -19.47 7.57
CA SER A 262 -1.23 -20.42 8.65
C SER A 262 -0.88 -21.80 8.11
N LYS A 263 -0.16 -22.59 8.92
CA LYS A 263 0.31 -23.92 8.52
C LYS A 263 -0.83 -24.86 8.11
N ASP A 264 -1.92 -24.86 8.87
CA ASP A 264 -3.08 -25.73 8.63
C ASP A 264 -3.82 -25.41 7.32
N ARG A 265 -3.56 -24.23 6.75
CA ARG A 265 -4.16 -23.76 5.51
C ARG A 265 -3.22 -23.89 4.32
N LEU A 266 -1.98 -24.34 4.53
CA LEU A 266 -0.99 -24.48 3.47
C LEU A 266 -1.37 -25.62 2.51
N LEU A 267 -1.57 -25.29 1.23
CA LEU A 267 -1.86 -26.25 0.15
C LEU A 267 -0.58 -26.66 -0.59
N THR A 268 0.29 -25.69 -0.91
CA THR A 268 1.56 -25.94 -1.59
C THR A 268 2.66 -25.05 -1.00
N SER A 269 3.89 -25.56 -1.03
CA SER A 269 5.09 -24.92 -0.47
C SER A 269 6.29 -25.19 -1.36
N PRO A 270 7.25 -24.26 -1.48
CA PRO A 270 8.49 -24.46 -2.20
C PRO A 270 9.53 -25.21 -1.34
N TRP A 271 9.23 -25.42 -0.06
CA TRP A 271 10.07 -26.15 0.90
C TRP A 271 9.41 -27.48 1.26
N ALA A 272 10.13 -28.56 1.04
CA ALA A 272 9.63 -29.93 1.15
C ALA A 272 9.41 -30.37 2.61
N ASP A 273 10.14 -29.77 3.55
CA ASP A 273 10.11 -30.08 4.98
C ASP A 273 9.10 -29.24 5.77
N LEU A 274 8.64 -28.11 5.22
CA LEU A 274 7.73 -27.19 5.90
C LEU A 274 6.42 -27.86 6.39
N PRO A 275 5.78 -28.78 5.63
CA PRO A 275 4.60 -29.47 6.14
C PRO A 275 4.87 -30.32 7.39
N THR A 276 6.07 -30.91 7.51
CA THR A 276 6.38 -31.91 8.54
C THR A 276 7.16 -31.37 9.73
N GLU A 277 8.00 -30.35 9.53
CA GLU A 277 8.82 -29.77 10.59
C GLU A 277 7.99 -28.93 11.56
N PRO A 278 8.37 -28.84 12.85
CA PRO A 278 7.71 -27.96 13.80
C PRO A 278 7.91 -26.48 13.43
N ASN A 279 7.02 -25.63 13.91
CA ASN A 279 7.11 -24.19 13.76
C ASN A 279 6.72 -23.51 15.07
N ASN A 280 7.51 -22.52 15.51
CA ASN A 280 7.14 -21.66 16.63
C ASN A 280 6.31 -20.44 16.17
N PHE A 281 6.45 -20.02 14.92
CA PHE A 281 5.60 -19.01 14.28
C PHE A 281 5.22 -19.43 12.87
N PHE A 282 3.95 -19.20 12.52
CA PHE A 282 3.42 -19.31 11.16
C PHE A 282 2.18 -18.41 11.09
N SER A 283 2.41 -17.10 11.00
CA SER A 283 1.36 -16.08 11.00
C SER A 283 1.84 -14.77 10.37
N ILE A 284 0.89 -13.91 10.00
CA ILE A 284 1.17 -12.55 9.52
C ILE A 284 1.79 -11.70 10.63
N ASP A 285 1.22 -11.72 11.83
CA ASP A 285 1.72 -10.91 12.96
C ASP A 285 3.10 -11.35 13.44
N GLY A 286 3.41 -12.65 13.32
CA GLY A 286 4.68 -13.24 13.73
C GLY A 286 5.11 -12.84 15.15
N GLU A 287 6.31 -12.28 15.29
CA GLU A 287 6.81 -11.69 16.53
C GLU A 287 6.62 -10.16 16.51
N THR A 288 5.84 -9.64 17.47
CA THR A 288 5.49 -8.22 17.60
C THR A 288 6.27 -7.51 18.72
N ASN A 289 7.38 -8.10 19.18
CA ASN A 289 8.25 -7.48 20.18
C ASN A 289 8.84 -6.17 19.61
N PRO A 290 8.81 -5.04 20.36
CA PRO A 290 9.43 -3.79 19.94
C PRO A 290 10.89 -3.93 19.48
N ASP A 291 11.65 -4.83 20.09
CA ASP A 291 13.08 -5.03 19.82
C ASP A 291 13.36 -6.01 18.66
N ALA A 292 12.36 -6.82 18.28
CA ALA A 292 12.47 -7.83 17.23
C ALA A 292 11.11 -8.02 16.57
N ARG A 293 10.84 -7.25 15.51
CA ARG A 293 9.58 -7.32 14.78
C ARG A 293 9.75 -8.12 13.49
N ARG A 294 9.25 -9.35 13.53
CA ARG A 294 9.37 -10.39 12.49
C ARG A 294 7.97 -10.79 12.05
N THR A 295 7.52 -10.28 10.92
CA THR A 295 6.15 -10.47 10.42
C THR A 295 6.16 -11.41 9.22
N TRP A 296 4.97 -11.80 8.75
CA TRP A 296 4.81 -12.75 7.64
C TRP A 296 5.71 -13.97 7.82
N PHE A 297 5.68 -14.53 9.03
CA PHE A 297 6.80 -15.22 9.60
C PHE A 297 6.55 -16.73 9.62
N ILE A 298 7.37 -17.46 8.87
CA ILE A 298 7.41 -18.92 8.83
C ILE A 298 8.71 -19.37 9.51
N SER A 299 8.63 -19.56 10.82
CA SER A 299 9.76 -19.84 11.69
C SER A 299 9.71 -21.26 12.23
N ARG A 300 10.84 -21.96 12.15
CA ARG A 300 10.96 -23.31 12.69
C ARG A 300 11.11 -23.28 14.21
N ASN A 301 12.12 -22.56 14.67
CA ASN A 301 12.47 -22.49 16.09
C ASN A 301 13.30 -21.26 16.41
N TYR A 302 13.26 -20.89 17.70
CA TYR A 302 14.26 -20.04 18.32
C TYR A 302 15.30 -20.85 19.08
N GLY A 303 16.48 -20.27 19.22
CA GLY A 303 17.55 -20.78 20.07
C GLY A 303 18.60 -19.70 20.38
N GLY A 304 18.22 -18.43 20.27
CA GLY A 304 19.11 -17.28 20.17
C GLY A 304 19.60 -17.07 18.72
N CYS A 305 20.01 -15.84 18.38
CA CYS A 305 20.34 -15.46 17.01
C CYS A 305 21.16 -16.50 16.22
N PRO A 306 22.23 -17.12 16.77
CA PRO A 306 23.02 -18.13 16.04
C PRO A 306 22.27 -19.42 15.69
N ASN A 307 21.18 -19.73 16.39
CA ASN A 307 20.41 -20.97 16.26
C ASN A 307 18.99 -20.74 15.69
N ASP A 308 18.61 -19.49 15.45
CA ASP A 308 17.33 -19.15 14.85
C ASP A 308 17.27 -19.71 13.41
N ALA A 309 16.18 -20.39 13.10
CA ALA A 309 16.01 -21.10 11.84
C ALA A 309 14.57 -21.01 11.33
N GLY A 310 14.42 -20.92 10.01
CA GLY A 310 13.11 -20.77 9.38
C GLY A 310 13.15 -20.77 7.86
N TRP A 311 12.02 -20.42 7.27
CA TRP A 311 11.79 -20.48 5.83
C TRP A 311 11.55 -19.11 5.21
N LEU A 312 10.79 -18.25 5.87
CA LEU A 312 10.40 -16.93 5.38
C LEU A 312 10.22 -15.98 6.57
N VAL A 313 10.70 -14.74 6.43
CA VAL A 313 10.48 -13.68 7.41
C VAL A 313 10.48 -12.32 6.72
N VAL A 314 9.56 -11.45 7.14
CA VAL A 314 9.63 -10.02 6.87
C VAL A 314 10.20 -9.34 8.12
N VAL A 315 11.41 -8.79 7.99
CA VAL A 315 12.11 -8.07 9.06
C VAL A 315 11.75 -6.58 8.99
N GLU A 316 11.00 -6.10 9.97
CA GLU A 316 10.38 -4.77 9.92
C GLU A 316 11.30 -3.66 10.48
N THR A 317 12.17 -3.99 11.43
CA THR A 317 12.99 -3.02 12.19
C THR A 317 14.18 -2.45 11.40
N GLY A 318 14.41 -2.91 10.17
CA GLY A 318 15.47 -2.41 9.29
C GLY A 318 16.87 -2.54 9.92
N PRO A 319 17.64 -1.44 10.05
CA PRO A 319 18.99 -1.50 10.62
C PRO A 319 18.98 -1.75 12.14
N GLN A 320 17.83 -1.64 12.81
CA GLN A 320 17.68 -1.82 14.26
C GLN A 320 17.36 -3.27 14.66
N GLY A 321 17.53 -4.24 13.76
CA GLY A 321 17.36 -5.66 14.07
C GLY A 321 18.20 -6.12 15.27
N SER A 322 17.57 -6.85 16.19
CA SER A 322 18.22 -7.40 17.38
C SER A 322 19.30 -8.41 17.01
N CYS A 323 19.04 -9.25 16.02
CA CYS A 323 20.00 -10.18 15.46
C CYS A 323 20.67 -9.59 14.22
N GLU A 324 21.98 -9.80 14.05
CA GLU A 324 22.72 -9.33 12.87
C GLU A 324 22.09 -9.79 11.55
N TRP A 325 21.51 -11.00 11.52
CA TRP A 325 20.87 -11.55 10.32
C TRP A 325 19.59 -10.81 9.91
N GLU A 326 18.98 -10.05 10.81
CA GLU A 326 17.76 -9.27 10.53
C GLU A 326 18.07 -7.89 9.96
N ARG A 327 19.30 -7.42 10.14
CA ARG A 327 19.65 -6.04 9.83
C ARG A 327 19.73 -5.85 8.33
N VAL A 328 18.76 -5.11 7.81
CA VAL A 328 18.74 -4.65 6.41
C VAL A 328 18.99 -3.15 6.36
N PRO A 329 19.55 -2.60 5.26
CA PRO A 329 19.88 -1.17 5.18
C PRO A 329 18.69 -0.23 5.42
N ALA A 330 17.51 -0.63 4.96
CA ALA A 330 16.24 0.02 5.22
C ALA A 330 15.15 -1.05 5.36
N GLY A 331 14.28 -0.91 6.36
CA GLY A 331 13.13 -1.81 6.56
C GLY A 331 11.97 -1.48 5.61
N PRO A 332 11.05 -2.43 5.37
CA PRO A 332 11.14 -3.83 5.76
C PRO A 332 12.11 -4.60 4.83
N GLY A 333 12.53 -5.80 5.22
CA GLY A 333 13.30 -6.72 4.38
C GLY A 333 12.61 -8.08 4.28
N VAL A 334 12.63 -8.73 3.12
CA VAL A 334 12.01 -10.06 2.92
C VAL A 334 13.12 -11.11 2.80
N LEU A 335 13.34 -11.90 3.85
CA LEU A 335 14.35 -12.96 3.87
C LEU A 335 13.69 -14.33 3.71
N TYR A 336 14.30 -15.21 2.93
CA TYR A 336 13.77 -16.54 2.69
C TYR A 336 14.87 -17.59 2.52
N SER A 337 14.54 -18.87 2.73
CA SER A 337 15.47 -19.96 2.47
C SER A 337 15.54 -20.28 0.96
N ARG A 338 16.76 -20.20 0.40
CA ARG A 338 17.07 -20.66 -0.97
C ARG A 338 17.20 -22.17 -1.08
N LYS A 339 17.30 -22.88 0.05
CA LYS A 339 17.27 -24.34 0.07
C LYS A 339 15.86 -24.85 -0.25
N SER A 340 15.75 -26.15 -0.46
CA SER A 340 14.46 -26.86 -0.45
C SER A 340 13.92 -27.12 0.97
N THR A 341 14.62 -26.62 1.99
CA THR A 341 14.35 -26.80 3.44
C THR A 341 14.47 -25.47 4.18
N TYR A 342 14.28 -25.45 5.50
CA TYR A 342 14.65 -24.28 6.30
C TYR A 342 16.16 -23.98 6.23
N VAL A 343 16.51 -22.74 6.58
CA VAL A 343 17.87 -22.24 6.73
C VAL A 343 18.11 -21.78 8.17
N ASN A 344 19.35 -21.84 8.63
CA ASN A 344 19.77 -21.13 9.83
C ASN A 344 20.13 -19.69 9.45
N TRP A 345 19.50 -18.70 10.06
CA TRP A 345 19.59 -17.32 9.61
C TRP A 345 20.98 -16.68 9.82
N THR A 346 21.77 -17.19 10.77
CA THR A 346 23.13 -16.66 11.02
C THR A 346 24.18 -17.33 10.14
N SER A 347 24.10 -18.65 9.97
CA SER A 347 25.14 -19.46 9.30
C SER A 347 24.80 -19.83 7.86
N GLY A 348 23.59 -19.54 7.38
CA GLY A 348 23.12 -19.93 6.04
C GLY A 348 23.86 -19.26 4.89
N GLY A 349 24.42 -18.07 5.08
CA GLY A 349 25.20 -17.37 4.05
C GLY A 349 24.45 -17.27 2.72
N ALA A 350 24.99 -17.88 1.66
CA ALA A 350 24.40 -17.86 0.32
C ALA A 350 23.03 -18.57 0.21
N ASP A 351 22.70 -19.43 1.18
CA ASP A 351 21.40 -20.10 1.29
C ASP A 351 20.28 -19.17 1.80
N ILE A 352 20.63 -17.97 2.25
CA ILE A 352 19.67 -16.93 2.63
C ILE A 352 19.43 -16.05 1.40
N GLY A 353 18.19 -16.04 0.94
CA GLY A 353 17.72 -15.16 -0.11
C GLY A 353 17.13 -13.88 0.47
N VAL A 354 17.29 -12.78 -0.26
CA VAL A 354 16.61 -11.51 -0.02
C VAL A 354 15.73 -11.26 -1.25
N ALA A 355 14.41 -11.17 -1.06
CA ALA A 355 13.49 -10.89 -2.15
C ALA A 355 13.36 -9.38 -2.38
N ASP A 356 13.22 -8.98 -3.64
CA ASP A 356 12.99 -7.59 -4.07
C ASP A 356 11.55 -7.15 -3.81
N ARG A 357 10.61 -8.11 -3.74
CA ARG A 357 9.20 -7.89 -3.34
C ARG A 357 8.54 -9.21 -2.95
N MET A 358 7.54 -9.12 -2.08
CA MET A 358 6.61 -10.21 -1.76
C MET A 358 5.20 -9.78 -2.13
N VAL A 359 4.52 -10.58 -2.96
CA VAL A 359 3.20 -10.29 -3.51
C VAL A 359 2.18 -11.28 -2.97
N ILE A 360 1.03 -10.78 -2.53
CA ILE A 360 -0.11 -11.57 -2.09
C ILE A 360 -1.19 -11.45 -3.15
N SER A 361 -1.72 -12.58 -3.60
CA SER A 361 -2.83 -12.64 -4.55
C SER A 361 -3.95 -13.53 -4.06
N ILE A 362 -5.18 -13.22 -4.40
CA ILE A 362 -6.36 -14.02 -4.08
C ILE A 362 -6.99 -14.63 -5.32
N ASP A 363 -7.64 -15.77 -5.14
CA ASP A 363 -8.52 -16.39 -6.13
C ASP A 363 -9.86 -16.66 -5.45
N THR A 364 -10.94 -16.12 -6.04
CA THR A 364 -12.32 -16.21 -5.53
C THR A 364 -13.17 -17.20 -6.34
N CYS A 365 -12.59 -17.84 -7.35
CA CYS A 365 -13.29 -18.62 -8.35
C CYS A 365 -13.07 -20.14 -8.26
N SER A 366 -11.89 -20.59 -7.81
CA SER A 366 -11.62 -22.03 -7.81
C SER A 366 -12.57 -22.79 -6.88
N PRO A 367 -13.13 -23.94 -7.31
CA PRO A 367 -14.04 -24.75 -6.49
C PRO A 367 -13.41 -25.23 -5.19
#